data_AF-A0A1Q7FZM5-F1
#
_entry.id   AF-A0A1Q7FZM5-F1
#
_cell.length_a   1.000
_cell.length_b   1.000
_cell.length_c   1.000
_cell.angle_alpha   90.00
_cell.angle_beta   90.00
_cell.angle_gamma   90.00
#
_symmetry.space_group_name_H-M   'P 1'
#
loop_
_entity.id
_entity.type
_entity.pdbx_description
1 polymer ?
#
loop_
_entity_poly.entity_id
_entity_poly.type
_entity_poly.pdbx_seq_one_letter_code
_entity_poly.pdbx_strand_id
1 'polypeptide(L)'
;MKVSCIIPAHNESATVANVVRAARACPQITEVIVVSDGSTDETPQVASAAGADQVLVLRRNMGKGAALMAGAQVSRGDVILLVDADLCGVTPKNLAQLLAPVLAGQAEMAVALFKDDIWHGVLRPLSGQRAVRRNLLLAEPHLARTGFGFEIALDRLAKARGIRPAHVSWAGVSHRLKSSKYGMMRGMRVSLRASSDLVRQVRVRRRRHTIHPRRDALSPRRRTRMEALLLAVIVFGLILRPLFFAHPSHAAAFNLPSLAPPEPGDRVLVVVAHPDDEVIGAGGFIASARSRGASVSVLIVTNGDSNKVSAVLMEARLPPRPSAFLREGRLRQQEGLEALRRLGVASPDVYFLGFPDRKLAAVMGSPQEPVTSPYTRLRAAEYPGVVTPSAPYTRTTLVDLARTVVDRVRPTLIITHSALDRHPDHLAVAQLVDLVRGSTPAYSFVIHAAGFPRPLRSSPHDPLLPPPTVTLPAQWTWMRFELSPEEEQAKRNAIGAHRSQLATPYLRLLLASFVRTNEVFAVPTSEFASPTH
;
A
#
# COMPACT_ATOMS: atom_id res chain seq x y z
N MET A 1 7.67 0.75 -43.18
CA MET A 1 6.34 1.11 -42.63
C MET A 1 6.44 2.49 -42.01
N LYS A 2 5.50 3.38 -42.30
CA LYS A 2 5.40 4.70 -41.65
C LYS A 2 4.70 4.55 -40.29
N VAL A 3 5.07 5.37 -39.30
CA VAL A 3 4.48 5.33 -37.95
C VAL A 3 3.84 6.66 -37.61
N SER A 4 2.58 6.63 -37.18
CA SER A 4 1.89 7.79 -36.62
C SER A 4 1.74 7.63 -35.12
N CYS A 5 2.28 8.57 -34.35
CA CYS A 5 2.05 8.65 -32.92
C CYS A 5 0.78 9.47 -32.65
N ILE A 6 -0.19 8.90 -31.95
CA ILE A 6 -1.43 9.55 -31.57
C ILE A 6 -1.46 9.73 -30.06
N ILE A 7 -1.61 10.98 -29.64
CA ILE A 7 -1.62 11.39 -28.24
C ILE A 7 -2.99 12.02 -27.92
N PRO A 8 -3.91 11.29 -27.26
CA PRO A 8 -5.17 11.88 -26.81
C PRO A 8 -4.91 12.75 -25.58
N ALA A 9 -5.42 13.98 -25.58
CA ALA A 9 -5.21 14.95 -24.51
C ALA A 9 -6.52 15.66 -24.16
N HIS A 10 -6.77 15.87 -22.86
CA HIS A 10 -7.88 16.70 -22.38
C HIS A 10 -7.43 17.43 -21.12
N ASN A 11 -7.17 18.72 -21.19
CA ASN A 11 -6.58 19.52 -20.09
C ASN A 11 -5.24 18.96 -19.59
N GLU A 12 -4.27 18.76 -20.49
CA GLU A 12 -2.93 18.22 -20.22
C GLU A 12 -1.80 19.19 -20.60
N SER A 13 -2.05 20.51 -20.57
CA SER A 13 -1.06 21.56 -20.85
C SER A 13 0.25 21.37 -20.06
N ALA A 14 0.17 20.86 -18.83
CA ALA A 14 1.34 20.64 -17.97
C ALA A 14 2.24 19.46 -18.37
N THR A 15 1.78 18.51 -19.20
CA THR A 15 2.51 17.25 -19.47
C THR A 15 2.63 16.92 -20.96
N VAL A 16 1.70 17.37 -21.79
CA VAL A 16 1.64 17.03 -23.22
C VAL A 16 2.94 17.36 -23.96
N ALA A 17 3.61 18.46 -23.60
CA ALA A 17 4.87 18.87 -24.21
C ALA A 17 6.00 17.84 -24.03
N ASN A 18 6.05 17.15 -22.88
CA ASN A 18 7.08 16.16 -22.62
C ASN A 18 6.89 14.93 -23.50
N VAL A 19 5.65 14.48 -23.64
CA VAL A 19 5.29 13.31 -24.46
C VAL A 19 5.50 13.60 -25.95
N VAL A 20 5.08 14.78 -26.42
CA VAL A 20 5.30 15.21 -27.82
C VAL A 20 6.80 15.28 -28.13
N ARG A 21 7.61 15.89 -27.27
CA ARG A 21 9.07 15.95 -27.47
C ARG A 21 9.71 14.57 -27.49
N ALA A 22 9.31 13.67 -26.60
CA ALA A 22 9.81 12.29 -26.61
C ALA A 22 9.42 11.53 -27.89
N ALA A 23 8.19 11.74 -28.40
CA ALA A 23 7.74 11.16 -29.65
C ALA A 23 8.51 11.73 -30.85
N ARG A 24 8.74 13.05 -30.89
CA ARG A 24 9.51 13.72 -31.95
C ARG A 24 10.98 13.30 -31.98
N ALA A 25 11.57 13.02 -30.83
CA ALA A 25 12.94 12.55 -30.72
C ALA A 25 13.10 11.04 -31.02
N CYS A 26 12.03 10.33 -31.37
CA CYS A 26 12.06 8.91 -31.75
C CYS A 26 12.16 8.76 -33.29
N PRO A 27 13.28 8.28 -33.85
CA PRO A 27 13.49 8.25 -35.31
C PRO A 27 12.48 7.40 -36.09
N GLN A 28 11.87 6.40 -35.44
CA GLN A 28 10.88 5.54 -36.05
C GLN A 28 9.52 6.22 -36.25
N ILE A 29 9.24 7.33 -35.56
CA ILE A 29 7.97 8.04 -35.61
C ILE A 29 8.00 9.06 -36.75
N THR A 30 7.10 8.89 -37.73
CA THR A 30 7.03 9.72 -38.93
C THR A 30 6.17 10.96 -38.72
N GLU A 31 5.17 10.89 -37.85
CA GLU A 31 4.32 12.02 -37.49
C GLU A 31 3.77 11.88 -36.07
N VAL A 32 3.54 13.02 -35.42
CA VAL A 32 2.93 13.14 -34.10
C VAL A 32 1.63 13.92 -34.22
N ILE A 33 0.52 13.27 -33.90
CA ILE A 33 -0.83 13.82 -33.94
C ILE A 33 -1.33 13.90 -32.50
N VAL A 34 -1.59 15.12 -32.02
CA VAL A 34 -2.24 15.34 -30.73
C VAL A 34 -3.73 15.57 -30.96
N VAL A 35 -4.57 14.87 -30.22
CA VAL A 35 -6.03 15.06 -30.29
C VAL A 35 -6.50 15.69 -28.98
N SER A 36 -6.75 16.99 -29.01
CA SER A 36 -7.33 17.76 -27.91
C SER A 36 -8.83 17.53 -27.84
N ASP A 37 -9.24 16.66 -26.92
CA ASP A 37 -10.61 16.16 -26.76
C ASP A 37 -11.49 17.14 -25.95
N GLY A 38 -11.71 18.33 -26.50
CA GLY A 38 -12.50 19.38 -25.85
C GLY A 38 -11.80 20.03 -24.67
N SER A 39 -10.47 20.19 -24.73
CA SER A 39 -9.71 20.89 -23.67
C SER A 39 -10.16 22.35 -23.54
N THR A 40 -10.13 22.86 -22.32
CA THR A 40 -10.47 24.24 -21.95
C THR A 40 -9.24 25.04 -21.49
N ASP A 41 -8.07 24.42 -21.47
CA ASP A 41 -6.79 25.04 -21.14
C ASP A 41 -5.90 25.16 -22.40
N GLU A 42 -4.63 25.53 -22.20
CA GLU A 42 -3.66 25.74 -23.28
C GLU A 42 -3.10 24.44 -23.90
N THR A 43 -3.72 23.28 -23.66
CA THR A 43 -3.24 21.99 -24.19
C THR A 43 -2.97 22.02 -25.71
N PRO A 44 -3.85 22.56 -26.58
CA PRO A 44 -3.58 22.63 -28.01
C PRO A 44 -2.33 23.45 -28.36
N GLN A 45 -2.17 24.62 -27.72
CA GLN A 45 -1.10 25.56 -27.96
C GLN A 45 0.23 24.95 -27.52
N VAL A 46 0.27 24.36 -26.33
CA VAL A 46 1.45 23.69 -25.78
C VAL A 46 1.85 22.48 -26.63
N ALA A 47 0.89 21.69 -27.11
CA ALA A 47 1.14 20.56 -28.01
C ALA A 47 1.75 21.01 -29.34
N SER A 48 1.22 22.07 -29.94
CA SER A 48 1.73 22.66 -31.18
C SER A 48 3.16 23.17 -30.99
N ALA A 49 3.39 23.98 -29.93
CA ALA A 49 4.70 24.53 -29.60
C ALA A 49 5.75 23.46 -29.28
N ALA A 50 5.34 22.30 -28.75
CA ALA A 50 6.21 21.18 -28.49
C ALA A 50 6.62 20.39 -29.75
N GLY A 51 6.07 20.74 -30.93
CA GLY A 51 6.43 20.17 -32.22
C GLY A 51 5.50 19.06 -32.71
N ALA A 52 4.22 19.04 -32.30
CA ALA A 52 3.24 18.15 -32.90
C ALA A 52 3.01 18.52 -34.38
N ASP A 53 3.05 17.55 -35.28
CA ASP A 53 2.81 17.76 -36.72
C ASP A 53 1.35 18.16 -37.00
N GLN A 54 0.42 17.66 -36.19
CA GLN A 54 -1.00 18.02 -36.24
C GLN A 54 -1.60 18.07 -34.84
N VAL A 55 -2.45 19.08 -34.59
CA VAL A 55 -3.26 19.19 -33.37
C VAL A 55 -4.74 19.23 -33.76
N LEU A 56 -5.44 18.12 -33.56
CA LEU A 56 -6.88 18.03 -33.79
C LEU A 56 -7.64 18.52 -32.55
N VAL A 57 -8.41 19.59 -32.68
CA VAL A 57 -9.24 20.13 -31.58
C VAL A 57 -10.70 19.72 -31.77
N LEU A 58 -11.20 18.89 -30.86
CA LEU A 58 -12.61 18.48 -30.83
C LEU A 58 -13.44 19.53 -30.08
N ARG A 59 -14.61 19.90 -30.62
CA ARG A 59 -15.48 20.96 -30.06
C ARG A 59 -15.95 20.70 -28.62
N ARG A 60 -16.02 19.44 -28.20
CA ARG A 60 -16.42 19.01 -26.86
C ARG A 60 -15.74 17.69 -26.53
N ASN A 61 -15.64 17.37 -25.24
CA ASN A 61 -15.08 16.09 -24.80
C ASN A 61 -15.97 14.92 -25.25
N MET A 62 -15.43 14.09 -26.14
CA MET A 62 -16.04 12.92 -26.74
C MET A 62 -15.53 11.60 -26.12
N GLY A 63 -14.47 11.66 -25.31
CA GLY A 63 -13.84 10.54 -24.62
C GLY A 63 -12.64 9.96 -25.37
N LYS A 64 -11.74 9.30 -24.62
CA LYS A 64 -10.45 8.77 -25.11
C LYS A 64 -10.56 7.96 -26.40
N GLY A 65 -11.47 7.00 -26.47
CA GLY A 65 -11.67 6.19 -27.69
C GLY A 65 -12.06 7.01 -28.91
N ALA A 66 -12.91 8.03 -28.77
CA ALA A 66 -13.28 8.92 -29.87
C ALA A 66 -12.08 9.78 -30.32
N ALA A 67 -11.31 10.30 -29.37
CA ALA A 67 -10.09 11.05 -29.65
C ALA A 67 -9.05 10.20 -30.40
N LEU A 68 -8.79 8.98 -29.93
CA LEU A 68 -7.87 8.04 -30.57
C LEU A 68 -8.31 7.67 -31.99
N MET A 69 -9.61 7.42 -32.20
CA MET A 69 -10.13 7.11 -33.53
C MET A 69 -10.11 8.31 -34.48
N ALA A 70 -10.38 9.51 -33.99
CA ALA A 70 -10.25 10.74 -34.77
C ALA A 70 -8.79 10.94 -35.24
N GLY A 71 -7.82 10.72 -34.34
CA GLY A 71 -6.41 10.70 -34.69
C GLY A 71 -6.08 9.63 -35.73
N ALA A 72 -6.62 8.42 -35.57
CA ALA A 72 -6.33 7.29 -36.47
C ALA A 72 -6.89 7.54 -37.88
N GLN A 73 -8.01 8.23 -37.99
CA GLN A 73 -8.61 8.59 -39.28
C GLN A 73 -7.72 9.55 -40.09
N VAL A 74 -7.15 10.58 -39.44
CA VAL A 74 -6.29 11.56 -40.13
C VAL A 74 -4.83 11.12 -40.26
N SER A 75 -4.43 10.08 -39.54
CA SER A 75 -3.08 9.52 -39.60
C SER A 75 -2.75 8.91 -40.97
N ARG A 76 -1.48 8.97 -41.35
CA ARG A 76 -0.92 8.48 -42.62
C ARG A 76 -0.02 7.26 -42.46
N GLY A 77 0.32 6.88 -41.23
CA GLY A 77 1.20 5.76 -40.91
C GLY A 77 0.53 4.41 -41.07
N ASP A 78 1.31 3.39 -41.45
CA ASP A 78 0.87 1.99 -41.50
C ASP A 78 0.69 1.41 -40.08
N VAL A 79 1.47 1.95 -39.13
CA VAL A 79 1.45 1.58 -37.71
C VAL A 79 1.07 2.81 -36.89
N ILE A 80 0.17 2.60 -35.94
CA ILE A 80 -0.27 3.60 -34.98
C ILE A 80 0.37 3.31 -33.63
N LEU A 81 1.08 4.30 -33.10
CA LEU A 81 1.57 4.30 -31.73
C LEU A 81 0.61 5.14 -30.87
N LEU A 82 -0.04 4.50 -29.91
CA LEU A 82 -0.95 5.15 -28.97
C LEU A 82 -0.18 5.46 -27.69
N VAL A 83 -0.16 6.74 -27.28
CA VAL A 83 0.57 7.19 -26.09
C VAL A 83 -0.24 8.22 -25.33
N ASP A 84 -0.43 8.03 -24.03
CA ASP A 84 -1.16 9.00 -23.19
C ASP A 84 -0.37 10.30 -22.98
N ALA A 85 -1.08 11.43 -22.91
CA ALA A 85 -0.51 12.75 -22.71
C ALA A 85 -0.01 13.04 -21.27
N ASP A 86 -0.27 12.14 -20.31
CA ASP A 86 0.02 12.30 -18.87
C ASP A 86 1.20 11.45 -18.37
N LEU A 87 2.02 10.93 -19.29
CA LEU A 87 3.20 10.14 -18.96
C LEU A 87 4.35 11.00 -18.44
N CYS A 88 4.92 10.59 -17.32
CA CYS A 88 6.14 11.12 -16.72
C CYS A 88 7.31 10.15 -16.99
N GLY A 89 8.44 10.67 -17.47
CA GLY A 89 9.66 9.88 -17.70
C GLY A 89 9.69 9.07 -19.00
N VAL A 90 8.71 9.26 -19.92
CA VAL A 90 8.73 8.60 -21.22
C VAL A 90 9.91 9.07 -22.07
N THR A 91 10.69 8.13 -22.60
CA THR A 91 11.86 8.41 -23.45
C THR A 91 11.66 7.89 -24.87
N PRO A 92 12.38 8.44 -25.88
CA PRO A 92 12.36 7.91 -27.24
C PRO A 92 12.71 6.41 -27.30
N LYS A 93 13.63 5.95 -26.44
CA LYS A 93 14.01 4.55 -26.31
C LYS A 93 12.81 3.66 -25.93
N ASN A 94 11.96 4.11 -25.02
CA ASN A 94 10.75 3.36 -24.63
C ASN A 94 9.78 3.20 -25.81
N LEU A 95 9.57 4.29 -26.56
CA LEU A 95 8.69 4.28 -27.73
C LEU A 95 9.24 3.36 -28.84
N ALA A 96 10.55 3.44 -29.10
CA ALA A 96 11.22 2.57 -30.06
C ALA A 96 11.11 1.08 -29.68
N GLN A 97 11.28 0.74 -28.39
CA GLN A 97 11.11 -0.63 -27.90
C GLN A 97 9.69 -1.16 -28.13
N LEU A 98 8.66 -0.32 -27.93
CA LEU A 98 7.27 -0.70 -28.14
C LEU A 98 6.94 -0.90 -29.63
N LEU A 99 7.56 -0.11 -30.51
CA LEU A 99 7.39 -0.21 -31.97
C LEU A 99 8.10 -1.41 -32.60
N ALA A 100 9.27 -1.79 -32.06
CA ALA A 100 10.15 -2.81 -32.62
C ALA A 100 9.44 -4.12 -33.06
N PRO A 101 8.64 -4.80 -32.21
CA PRO A 101 7.98 -6.05 -32.61
C PRO A 101 6.97 -5.88 -33.75
N VAL A 102 6.32 -4.73 -33.87
CA VAL A 102 5.34 -4.47 -34.94
C VAL A 102 6.04 -4.11 -36.25
N LEU A 103 7.09 -3.29 -36.18
CA LEU A 103 7.88 -2.90 -37.35
C LEU A 103 8.69 -4.06 -37.93
N ALA A 104 9.16 -4.98 -37.08
CA ALA A 104 9.84 -6.20 -37.49
C ALA A 104 8.88 -7.28 -38.05
N GLY A 105 7.56 -7.02 -38.06
CA GLY A 105 6.56 -7.98 -38.51
C GLY A 105 6.35 -9.18 -37.58
N GLN A 106 6.89 -9.14 -36.36
CA GLN A 106 6.82 -10.21 -35.37
C GLN A 106 5.46 -10.24 -34.64
N ALA A 107 4.75 -9.11 -34.59
CA ALA A 107 3.41 -9.01 -34.06
C ALA A 107 2.58 -7.96 -34.80
N GLU A 108 1.26 -8.12 -34.83
CA GLU A 108 0.35 -7.09 -35.37
C GLU A 108 0.00 -6.00 -34.33
N MET A 109 0.27 -6.29 -33.06
CA MET A 109 0.08 -5.38 -31.93
C MET A 109 1.14 -5.63 -30.84
N ALA A 110 1.58 -4.56 -30.18
CA ALA A 110 2.42 -4.62 -28.98
C ALA A 110 1.85 -3.73 -27.86
N VAL A 111 2.10 -4.12 -26.61
CA VAL A 111 1.57 -3.47 -25.40
C VAL A 111 2.71 -3.22 -24.41
N ALA A 112 2.79 -2.01 -23.86
CA ALA A 112 3.76 -1.68 -22.83
C ALA A 112 3.32 -2.16 -21.43
N LEU A 113 4.26 -2.66 -20.64
CA LEU A 113 4.07 -3.11 -19.25
C LEU A 113 4.99 -2.32 -18.31
N PHE A 114 4.45 -1.71 -17.25
CA PHE A 114 5.23 -0.92 -16.28
C PHE A 114 5.77 -1.80 -15.14
N LYS A 115 7.08 -1.75 -14.85
CA LYS A 115 7.77 -2.74 -13.99
C LYS A 115 7.34 -2.72 -12.50
N ASP A 116 6.71 -1.65 -12.01
CA ASP A 116 6.45 -1.44 -10.56
C ASP A 116 5.03 -1.75 -10.07
N ASP A 117 4.15 -2.33 -10.90
CA ASP A 117 2.76 -2.58 -10.51
C ASP A 117 2.53 -4.00 -9.95
N ILE A 118 2.34 -4.14 -8.65
CA ILE A 118 2.20 -5.42 -7.91
C ILE A 118 0.96 -6.25 -8.38
N TRP A 119 0.12 -5.70 -9.26
CA TRP A 119 -1.12 -6.29 -9.78
C TRP A 119 -1.00 -7.00 -11.15
N HIS A 120 0.21 -7.27 -11.63
CA HIS A 120 0.50 -7.84 -12.98
C HIS A 120 -0.21 -9.15 -13.35
N GLY A 121 -0.77 -9.90 -12.40
CA GLY A 121 -1.61 -11.08 -12.68
C GLY A 121 -3.08 -10.78 -12.98
N VAL A 122 -3.60 -9.65 -12.48
CA VAL A 122 -5.05 -9.36 -12.42
C VAL A 122 -5.47 -8.20 -13.33
N LEU A 123 -4.58 -7.22 -13.58
CA LEU A 123 -4.89 -5.98 -14.31
C LEU A 123 -4.21 -5.84 -15.70
N ARG A 124 -3.68 -6.92 -16.27
CA ARG A 124 -3.11 -6.99 -17.65
C ARG A 124 -3.85 -6.19 -18.75
N PRO A 125 -5.20 -6.07 -18.77
CA PRO A 125 -5.92 -5.44 -19.90
C PRO A 125 -5.92 -3.91 -19.97
N LEU A 126 -5.28 -3.18 -19.04
CA LEU A 126 -5.54 -1.74 -18.83
C LEU A 126 -4.41 -0.78 -19.23
N SER A 127 -3.33 -1.27 -19.86
CA SER A 127 -2.26 -0.39 -20.35
C SER A 127 -2.68 0.37 -21.63
N GLY A 128 -2.55 1.70 -21.60
CA GLY A 128 -2.94 2.62 -22.68
C GLY A 128 -1.90 2.75 -23.81
N GLN A 129 -0.66 2.30 -23.57
CA GLN A 129 0.48 2.48 -24.48
C GLN A 129 0.63 1.26 -25.39
N ARG A 130 0.37 1.45 -26.68
CA ARG A 130 0.29 0.35 -27.65
C ARG A 130 0.84 0.75 -29.01
N ALA A 131 1.48 -0.19 -29.70
CA ALA A 131 1.75 -0.11 -31.13
C ALA A 131 0.83 -1.08 -31.85
N VAL A 132 0.13 -0.65 -32.90
CA VAL A 132 -0.88 -1.47 -33.59
C VAL A 132 -0.95 -1.10 -35.07
N ARG A 133 -1.18 -2.07 -35.95
CA ARG A 133 -1.41 -1.77 -37.38
C ARG A 133 -2.66 -0.91 -37.56
N ARG A 134 -2.56 0.13 -38.41
CA ARG A 134 -3.64 1.11 -38.64
C ARG A 134 -4.92 0.45 -39.15
N ASN A 135 -4.80 -0.53 -40.04
CA ASN A 135 -5.94 -1.28 -40.58
C ASN A 135 -6.73 -2.02 -39.48
N LEU A 136 -6.06 -2.51 -38.44
CA LEU A 136 -6.72 -3.19 -37.32
C LEU A 136 -7.62 -2.23 -36.53
N LEU A 137 -7.18 -0.99 -36.34
CA LEU A 137 -7.97 0.06 -35.68
C LEU A 137 -9.13 0.54 -36.56
N LEU A 138 -8.86 0.86 -37.82
CA LEU A 138 -9.88 1.43 -38.72
C LEU A 138 -10.95 0.42 -39.15
N ALA A 139 -10.65 -0.88 -39.11
CA ALA A 139 -11.63 -1.93 -39.37
C ALA A 139 -12.76 -1.96 -38.31
N GLU A 140 -12.61 -1.29 -37.18
CA GLU A 140 -13.59 -1.29 -36.09
C GLU A 140 -14.04 0.11 -35.67
N PRO A 141 -14.92 0.77 -36.46
CA PRO A 141 -15.44 2.10 -36.14
C PRO A 141 -16.14 2.18 -34.77
N HIS A 142 -16.60 1.04 -34.25
CA HIS A 142 -17.25 0.96 -32.95
C HIS A 142 -16.31 1.26 -31.77
N LEU A 143 -14.99 1.19 -31.96
CA LEU A 143 -13.98 1.61 -30.97
C LEU A 143 -14.10 3.09 -30.60
N ALA A 144 -14.64 3.94 -31.48
CA ALA A 144 -14.85 5.36 -31.16
C ALA A 144 -15.89 5.56 -30.03
N ARG A 145 -16.77 4.59 -29.80
CA ARG A 145 -17.87 4.67 -28.82
C ARG A 145 -17.49 4.08 -27.47
N THR A 146 -16.25 3.62 -27.28
CA THR A 146 -15.84 2.87 -26.09
C THR A 146 -15.27 3.74 -24.96
N GLY A 147 -15.07 5.06 -25.15
CA GLY A 147 -14.58 5.94 -24.08
C GLY A 147 -13.30 5.40 -23.42
N PHE A 148 -13.30 5.19 -22.10
CA PHE A 148 -12.19 4.61 -21.32
C PHE A 148 -12.04 3.07 -21.42
N GLY A 149 -12.91 2.39 -22.18
CA GLY A 149 -12.85 0.95 -22.42
C GLY A 149 -12.16 0.56 -23.73
N PHE A 150 -11.46 1.50 -24.37
CA PHE A 150 -10.82 1.32 -25.69
C PHE A 150 -9.80 0.17 -25.68
N GLU A 151 -8.95 0.11 -24.67
CA GLU A 151 -7.90 -0.89 -24.49
C GLU A 151 -8.49 -2.30 -24.36
N ILE A 152 -9.58 -2.44 -23.60
CA ILE A 152 -10.30 -3.70 -23.43
C ILE A 152 -10.97 -4.13 -24.74
N ALA A 153 -11.54 -3.18 -25.49
CA ALA A 153 -12.14 -3.47 -26.78
C ALA A 153 -11.09 -3.91 -27.80
N LEU A 154 -9.92 -3.29 -27.80
CA LEU A 154 -8.80 -3.64 -28.66
C LEU A 154 -8.19 -5.02 -28.31
N ASP A 155 -8.08 -5.36 -27.03
CA ASP A 155 -7.66 -6.71 -26.60
C ASP A 155 -8.65 -7.80 -27.02
N ARG A 156 -9.95 -7.51 -26.94
CA ARG A 156 -11.00 -8.43 -27.42
C ARG A 156 -10.91 -8.61 -28.93
N LEU A 157 -10.64 -7.54 -29.66
CA LEU A 157 -10.47 -7.58 -31.11
C LEU A 157 -9.26 -8.42 -31.49
N ALA A 158 -8.11 -8.19 -30.84
CA ALA A 158 -6.91 -8.97 -31.04
C ALA A 158 -7.19 -10.46 -30.78
N LYS A 159 -7.85 -10.79 -29.66
CA LYS A 159 -8.23 -12.17 -29.34
C LYS A 159 -9.20 -12.78 -30.37
N ALA A 160 -10.20 -12.03 -30.83
CA ALA A 160 -11.17 -12.50 -31.81
C ALA A 160 -10.53 -12.79 -33.18
N ARG A 161 -9.46 -12.05 -33.53
CA ARG A 161 -8.67 -12.26 -34.76
C ARG A 161 -7.49 -13.22 -34.57
N GLY A 162 -7.33 -13.83 -33.39
CA GLY A 162 -6.22 -14.74 -33.10
C GLY A 162 -4.85 -14.05 -32.96
N ILE A 163 -4.83 -12.72 -32.87
CA ILE A 163 -3.61 -11.91 -32.73
C ILE A 163 -3.06 -12.09 -31.32
N ARG A 164 -1.78 -12.46 -31.22
CA ARG A 164 -1.03 -12.50 -29.96
C ARG A 164 -0.19 -11.24 -29.82
N PRO A 165 -0.50 -10.33 -28.87
CA PRO A 165 0.25 -9.10 -28.71
C PRO A 165 1.66 -9.39 -28.17
N ALA A 166 2.66 -8.67 -28.68
CA ALA A 166 3.98 -8.62 -28.06
C ALA A 166 3.93 -7.77 -26.78
N HIS A 167 4.66 -8.17 -25.75
CA HIS A 167 4.74 -7.42 -24.50
C HIS A 167 6.12 -6.81 -24.33
N VAL A 168 6.16 -5.52 -24.00
CA VAL A 168 7.40 -4.74 -23.86
C VAL A 168 7.42 -4.09 -22.50
N SER A 169 8.45 -4.36 -21.68
CA SER A 169 8.56 -3.78 -20.35
C SER A 169 9.20 -2.40 -20.38
N TRP A 170 8.58 -1.42 -19.73
CA TRP A 170 9.13 -0.07 -19.49
C TRP A 170 9.51 0.10 -18.01
N ALA A 171 10.72 0.61 -17.77
CA ALA A 171 11.22 0.98 -16.45
C ALA A 171 11.31 2.51 -16.34
N GLY A 172 10.98 3.07 -15.17
CA GLY A 172 11.10 4.51 -14.91
C GLY A 172 10.02 5.41 -15.52
N VAL A 173 8.98 4.84 -16.13
CA VAL A 173 7.84 5.58 -16.69
C VAL A 173 6.63 5.44 -15.78
N SER A 174 5.95 6.55 -15.45
CA SER A 174 4.76 6.57 -14.59
C SER A 174 3.69 7.52 -15.13
N HIS A 175 2.46 7.44 -14.61
CA HIS A 175 1.38 8.38 -14.94
C HIS A 175 1.23 9.45 -13.85
N ARG A 176 0.95 10.70 -14.24
CA ARG A 176 0.57 11.76 -13.29
C ARG A 176 -0.77 11.42 -12.61
N LEU A 177 -0.87 11.71 -11.31
CA LEU A 177 -2.08 11.46 -10.52
C LEU A 177 -3.26 12.36 -10.97
N LYS A 178 -4.42 11.78 -11.29
CA LYS A 178 -5.65 12.52 -11.63
C LYS A 178 -6.18 13.42 -10.49
N SER A 179 -5.73 13.22 -9.25
CA SER A 179 -6.10 14.02 -8.08
C SER A 179 -5.53 15.44 -8.13
N SER A 180 -4.39 15.66 -8.79
CA SER A 180 -3.80 16.99 -9.03
C SER A 180 -4.54 17.83 -10.09
N LYS A 181 -5.52 17.25 -10.81
CA LYS A 181 -6.10 17.84 -12.02
C LYS A 181 -7.46 18.51 -11.84
N TYR A 182 -8.25 18.09 -10.85
CA TYR A 182 -9.65 18.51 -10.74
C TYR A 182 -10.10 18.85 -9.30
N GLY A 183 -9.21 18.75 -8.30
CA GLY A 183 -9.60 18.72 -6.90
C GLY A 183 -10.33 17.41 -6.54
N MET A 184 -10.25 17.01 -5.27
CA MET A 184 -10.65 15.68 -4.77
C MET A 184 -12.10 15.28 -5.18
N MET A 185 -13.06 16.21 -5.05
CA MET A 185 -14.47 15.93 -5.33
C MET A 185 -14.80 15.82 -6.83
N ARG A 186 -14.17 16.64 -7.69
CA ARG A 186 -14.47 16.65 -9.12
C ARG A 186 -13.70 15.53 -9.85
N GLY A 187 -12.50 15.16 -9.38
CA GLY A 187 -11.77 13.96 -9.80
C GLY A 187 -12.51 12.65 -9.49
N MET A 188 -13.21 12.59 -8.35
CA MET A 188 -14.07 11.46 -7.98
C MET A 188 -15.30 11.35 -8.90
N ARG A 189 -15.94 12.47 -9.27
CA ARG A 189 -17.06 12.48 -10.25
C ARG A 189 -16.63 12.07 -11.67
N VAL A 190 -15.45 12.51 -12.13
CA VAL A 190 -14.89 12.09 -13.43
C VAL A 190 -14.55 10.60 -13.44
N SER A 191 -14.00 10.08 -12.33
CA SER A 191 -13.71 8.65 -12.17
C SER A 191 -14.98 7.80 -12.11
N LEU A 192 -16.05 8.30 -11.48
CA LEU A 192 -17.36 7.67 -11.47
C LEU A 192 -18.01 7.66 -12.86
N ARG A 193 -17.87 8.73 -13.67
CA ARG A 193 -18.35 8.75 -15.07
C ARG A 193 -17.60 7.73 -15.93
N ALA A 194 -16.28 7.70 -15.87
CA ALA A 194 -15.44 6.71 -16.58
C ALA A 194 -15.83 5.26 -16.22
N SER A 195 -16.11 5.02 -14.94
CA SER A 195 -16.56 3.71 -14.45
C SER A 195 -17.99 3.38 -14.87
N SER A 196 -18.89 4.39 -14.94
CA SER A 196 -20.27 4.21 -15.40
C SER A 196 -20.37 3.90 -16.90
N ASP A 197 -19.48 4.46 -17.73
CA ASP A 197 -19.42 4.16 -19.17
C ASP A 197 -18.88 2.75 -19.43
N LEU A 198 -17.95 2.27 -18.60
CA LEU A 198 -17.46 0.90 -18.60
C LEU A 198 -18.62 -0.10 -18.34
N VAL A 199 -19.46 0.20 -17.35
CA VAL A 199 -20.67 -0.58 -17.02
C VAL A 199 -21.72 -0.49 -18.14
N ARG A 200 -21.89 0.68 -18.77
CA ARG A 200 -22.84 0.91 -19.87
C ARG A 200 -22.50 0.10 -21.12
N GLN A 201 -21.22 -0.12 -21.41
CA GLN A 201 -20.77 -0.98 -22.53
C GLN A 201 -20.96 -2.47 -22.27
N VAL A 202 -20.84 -2.91 -21.00
CA VAL A 202 -21.20 -4.28 -20.62
C VAL A 202 -22.72 -4.53 -20.77
N ARG A 203 -23.57 -3.50 -20.58
CA ARG A 203 -25.02 -3.54 -20.82
C ARG A 203 -25.42 -3.70 -22.29
N VAL A 204 -24.71 -3.06 -23.23
CA VAL A 204 -25.04 -3.14 -24.69
C VAL A 204 -24.82 -4.55 -25.27
N ARG A 205 -24.00 -5.36 -24.60
CA ARG A 205 -23.57 -6.71 -25.03
C ARG A 205 -24.68 -7.75 -25.26
N ARG A 206 -25.94 -7.57 -24.88
CA ARG A 206 -26.94 -8.67 -24.97
C ARG A 206 -28.31 -8.34 -25.55
N ARG A 207 -28.51 -7.19 -26.20
CA ARG A 207 -29.71 -6.97 -27.03
C ARG A 207 -29.57 -7.47 -28.49
N ARG A 208 -28.41 -7.98 -28.92
CA ARG A 208 -28.16 -8.39 -30.32
C ARG A 208 -27.71 -9.84 -30.56
N HIS A 209 -27.70 -10.70 -29.55
CA HIS A 209 -27.49 -12.15 -29.77
C HIS A 209 -28.66 -12.96 -29.20
N THR A 210 -29.74 -12.99 -29.98
CA THR A 210 -30.56 -14.20 -30.12
C THR A 210 -29.86 -15.07 -31.16
N ILE A 211 -29.34 -16.22 -30.74
CA ILE A 211 -29.37 -17.53 -31.45
C ILE A 211 -28.58 -18.54 -30.57
N HIS A 212 -29.34 -19.53 -30.11
CA HIS A 212 -28.99 -20.85 -29.54
C HIS A 212 -28.48 -20.99 -28.08
N PRO A 213 -29.10 -21.88 -27.28
CA PRO A 213 -28.85 -22.00 -25.84
C PRO A 213 -27.75 -23.03 -25.57
N ARG A 214 -26.73 -22.65 -24.81
CA ARG A 214 -25.97 -23.60 -23.98
C ARG A 214 -25.77 -23.03 -22.58
N ARG A 215 -25.84 -23.97 -21.63
CA ARG A 215 -26.09 -23.85 -20.20
C ARG A 215 -25.15 -22.87 -19.48
N ASP A 216 -25.70 -22.28 -18.40
CA ASP A 216 -25.06 -21.46 -17.37
C ASP A 216 -24.99 -19.94 -17.59
N ALA A 217 -26.11 -19.35 -18.01
CA ALA A 217 -26.34 -17.92 -17.84
C ALA A 217 -26.69 -17.59 -16.38
N LEU A 218 -25.79 -16.91 -15.67
CA LEU A 218 -26.06 -16.34 -14.34
C LEU A 218 -27.35 -15.50 -14.35
N SER A 219 -28.20 -15.67 -13.33
CA SER A 219 -29.49 -14.96 -13.25
C SER A 219 -29.30 -13.43 -13.28
N PRO A 220 -30.28 -12.66 -13.79
CA PRO A 220 -30.19 -11.19 -13.90
C PRO A 220 -29.80 -10.52 -12.58
N ARG A 221 -30.29 -11.03 -11.44
CA ARG A 221 -29.92 -10.56 -10.10
C ARG A 221 -28.46 -10.81 -9.73
N ARG A 222 -27.89 -11.99 -10.07
CA ARG A 222 -26.47 -12.30 -9.83
C ARG A 222 -25.55 -11.44 -10.69
N ARG A 223 -26.01 -11.07 -11.89
CA ARG A 223 -25.26 -10.23 -12.84
C ARG A 223 -25.15 -8.77 -12.39
N THR A 224 -26.24 -8.16 -11.93
CA THR A 224 -26.21 -6.79 -11.37
C THR A 224 -25.33 -6.70 -10.12
N ARG A 225 -25.31 -7.76 -9.29
CA ARG A 225 -24.42 -7.85 -8.12
C ARG A 225 -22.94 -7.88 -8.50
N MET A 226 -22.58 -8.59 -9.56
CA MET A 226 -21.19 -8.67 -10.04
C MET A 226 -20.70 -7.34 -10.64
N GLU A 227 -21.57 -6.61 -11.35
CA GLU A 227 -21.26 -5.27 -11.88
C GLU A 227 -21.10 -4.24 -10.75
N ALA A 228 -21.98 -4.27 -9.75
CA ALA A 228 -21.86 -3.44 -8.56
C ALA A 228 -20.57 -3.75 -7.77
N LEU A 229 -20.19 -5.03 -7.69
CA LEU A 229 -18.95 -5.47 -7.05
C LEU A 229 -17.71 -4.93 -7.78
N LEU A 230 -17.67 -5.01 -9.11
CA LEU A 230 -16.54 -4.49 -9.89
C LEU A 230 -16.40 -2.97 -9.74
N LEU A 231 -17.53 -2.24 -9.78
CA LEU A 231 -17.55 -0.80 -9.54
C LEU A 231 -17.07 -0.47 -8.13
N ALA A 232 -17.51 -1.22 -7.12
CA ALA A 232 -17.07 -1.07 -5.75
C ALA A 232 -15.55 -1.29 -5.63
N VAL A 233 -14.98 -2.31 -6.29
CA VAL A 233 -13.53 -2.57 -6.30
C VAL A 233 -12.74 -1.40 -6.92
N ILE A 234 -13.20 -0.85 -8.04
CA ILE A 234 -12.53 0.29 -8.70
C ILE A 234 -12.59 1.55 -7.84
N VAL A 235 -13.77 1.89 -7.33
CA VAL A 235 -13.97 3.05 -6.44
C VAL A 235 -13.14 2.90 -5.18
N PHE A 236 -13.12 1.71 -4.59
CA PHE A 236 -12.32 1.38 -3.42
C PHE A 236 -10.82 1.51 -3.72
N GLY A 237 -10.34 1.01 -4.87
CA GLY A 237 -8.95 1.18 -5.30
C GLY A 237 -8.54 2.65 -5.47
N LEU A 238 -9.42 3.51 -5.98
CA LEU A 238 -9.16 4.95 -6.10
C LEU A 238 -9.13 5.67 -4.75
N ILE A 239 -10.03 5.31 -3.83
CA ILE A 239 -10.06 5.83 -2.46
C ILE A 239 -8.80 5.43 -1.70
N LEU A 240 -8.33 4.19 -1.90
CA LEU A 240 -7.13 3.68 -1.23
C LEU A 240 -5.82 4.15 -1.88
N ARG A 241 -5.84 4.69 -3.09
CA ARG A 241 -4.61 5.11 -3.81
C ARG A 241 -3.68 6.03 -2.99
N PRO A 242 -4.16 7.06 -2.27
CA PRO A 242 -3.28 7.89 -1.43
C PRO A 242 -2.58 7.08 -0.34
N LEU A 243 -3.22 6.03 0.19
CA LEU A 243 -2.63 5.16 1.19
C LEU A 243 -1.37 4.46 0.66
N PHE A 244 -1.29 4.16 -0.64
CA PHE A 244 -0.20 3.40 -1.25
C PHE A 244 0.86 4.25 -1.96
N PHE A 245 0.51 5.47 -2.37
CA PHE A 245 1.36 6.28 -3.25
C PHE A 245 1.64 7.70 -2.74
N ALA A 246 1.02 8.13 -1.64
CA ALA A 246 1.40 9.41 -1.03
C ALA A 246 2.74 9.25 -0.32
N HIS A 247 3.77 9.92 -0.85
CA HIS A 247 5.08 9.99 -0.23
C HIS A 247 5.10 11.08 0.86
N PRO A 248 5.62 10.80 2.05
CA PRO A 248 5.82 11.80 3.09
C PRO A 248 6.88 12.81 2.65
N SER A 249 6.74 14.08 3.07
CA SER A 249 7.74 15.09 2.73
C SER A 249 8.93 15.02 3.68
N HIS A 250 10.13 14.91 3.12
CA HIS A 250 11.37 14.97 3.90
C HIS A 250 11.46 16.27 4.71
N ALA A 251 11.07 17.41 4.14
CA ALA A 251 11.05 18.68 4.85
C ALA A 251 10.15 18.66 6.11
N ALA A 252 8.98 18.01 6.06
CA ALA A 252 8.14 17.90 7.25
C ALA A 252 8.74 16.96 8.31
N ALA A 253 9.48 15.92 7.88
CA ALA A 253 10.17 15.03 8.81
C ALA A 253 11.32 15.77 9.52
N PHE A 254 12.10 16.57 8.78
CA PHE A 254 13.15 17.41 9.35
C PHE A 254 12.64 18.48 10.32
N ASN A 255 11.38 18.89 10.21
CA ASN A 255 10.76 19.82 11.16
C ASN A 255 10.42 19.16 12.51
N LEU A 256 10.50 17.83 12.63
CA LEU A 256 10.31 17.15 13.91
C LEU A 256 11.61 17.18 14.72
N PRO A 257 11.55 17.48 16.03
CA PRO A 257 12.71 17.41 16.91
C PRO A 257 13.30 15.99 16.93
N SER A 258 14.62 15.91 17.04
CA SER A 258 15.34 14.63 17.05
C SER A 258 15.32 13.99 18.43
N LEU A 259 15.08 12.68 18.48
CA LEU A 259 15.24 11.86 19.66
C LEU A 259 16.68 11.38 19.78
N ALA A 260 17.29 11.60 20.95
CA ALA A 260 18.59 11.06 21.26
C ALA A 260 18.52 9.54 21.41
N PRO A 261 19.56 8.80 21.01
CA PRO A 261 19.65 7.38 21.27
C PRO A 261 19.90 7.09 22.75
N PRO A 262 19.58 5.88 23.24
CA PRO A 262 19.93 5.45 24.60
C PRO A 262 21.43 5.43 24.84
N GLU A 263 21.80 5.71 26.09
CA GLU A 263 23.18 5.66 26.57
C GLU A 263 23.52 4.24 27.11
N PRO A 264 24.81 3.85 27.21
CA PRO A 264 25.20 2.52 27.67
C PRO A 264 24.66 2.12 29.05
N GLY A 265 24.34 3.09 29.92
CA GLY A 265 23.76 2.85 31.25
C GLY A 265 22.25 2.64 31.27
N ASP A 266 21.56 2.87 30.14
CA ASP A 266 20.11 2.78 30.07
C ASP A 266 19.61 1.34 30.08
N ARG A 267 18.45 1.17 30.74
CA ARG A 267 17.69 -0.08 30.76
C ARG A 267 16.35 0.19 30.10
N VAL A 268 16.26 -0.16 28.83
CA VAL A 268 15.06 0.06 28.01
C VAL A 268 14.14 -1.15 28.14
N LEU A 269 12.90 -0.93 28.55
CA LEU A 269 11.84 -1.94 28.51
C LEU A 269 10.85 -1.59 27.40
N VAL A 270 10.76 -2.44 26.38
CA VAL A 270 9.75 -2.31 25.32
C VAL A 270 8.54 -3.15 25.71
N VAL A 271 7.36 -2.54 25.85
CA VAL A 271 6.12 -3.22 26.23
C VAL A 271 5.13 -3.16 25.08
N VAL A 272 4.73 -4.32 24.55
CA VAL A 272 3.84 -4.40 23.38
C VAL A 272 2.74 -5.44 23.54
N ALA A 273 1.69 -5.29 22.73
CA ALA A 273 0.53 -6.16 22.74
C ALA A 273 0.81 -7.49 22.04
N HIS A 274 1.40 -7.47 20.85
CA HIS A 274 1.56 -8.65 20.00
C HIS A 274 3.02 -8.86 19.56
N PRO A 275 3.43 -10.10 19.23
CA PRO A 275 4.76 -10.35 18.68
C PRO A 275 4.86 -9.88 17.23
N ASP A 276 5.56 -8.76 17.01
CA ASP A 276 5.83 -8.01 15.78
C ASP A 276 5.78 -6.49 16.03
N ASP A 277 4.89 -6.06 16.94
CA ASP A 277 4.71 -4.67 17.37
C ASP A 277 6.03 -4.01 17.82
N GLU A 278 6.85 -4.75 18.58
CA GLU A 278 8.12 -4.27 19.11
C GLU A 278 9.10 -3.91 17.98
N VAL A 279 9.09 -4.71 16.90
CA VAL A 279 9.96 -4.51 15.76
C VAL A 279 9.43 -3.42 14.85
N ILE A 280 8.13 -3.38 14.56
CA ILE A 280 7.59 -2.35 13.66
C ILE A 280 7.55 -0.97 14.32
N GLY A 281 7.24 -0.91 15.61
CA GLY A 281 7.19 0.33 16.39
C GLY A 281 8.56 0.88 16.76
N ALA A 282 9.49 0.01 17.18
CA ALA A 282 10.75 0.43 17.79
C ALA A 282 11.96 -0.43 17.41
N GLY A 283 11.90 -1.23 16.34
CA GLY A 283 12.98 -2.16 15.97
C GLY A 283 14.32 -1.48 15.68
N GLY A 284 14.29 -0.28 15.11
CA GLY A 284 15.49 0.53 14.87
C GLY A 284 16.05 1.11 16.18
N PHE A 285 15.17 1.62 17.05
CA PHE A 285 15.54 2.04 18.40
C PHE A 285 16.18 0.90 19.22
N ILE A 286 15.60 -0.31 19.18
CA ILE A 286 16.16 -1.51 19.84
C ILE A 286 17.56 -1.81 19.29
N ALA A 287 17.74 -1.81 17.97
CA ALA A 287 19.04 -2.05 17.35
C ALA A 287 20.07 -0.99 17.79
N SER A 288 19.69 0.30 17.80
CA SER A 288 20.54 1.39 18.28
C SER A 288 20.89 1.26 19.75
N ALA A 289 19.93 0.89 20.60
CA ALA A 289 20.16 0.73 22.04
C ALA A 289 21.21 -0.36 22.28
N ARG A 290 21.06 -1.51 21.61
CA ARG A 290 21.98 -2.64 21.74
C ARG A 290 23.36 -2.34 21.18
N SER A 291 23.47 -1.68 20.03
CA SER A 291 24.77 -1.34 19.43
C SER A 291 25.57 -0.35 20.29
N ARG A 292 24.89 0.45 21.12
CA ARG A 292 25.48 1.42 22.06
C ARG A 292 25.72 0.87 23.46
N GLY A 293 25.40 -0.40 23.71
CA GLY A 293 25.64 -1.05 25.00
C GLY A 293 24.53 -0.88 26.04
N ALA A 294 23.39 -0.26 25.68
CA ALA A 294 22.23 -0.24 26.56
C ALA A 294 21.63 -1.64 26.72
N SER A 295 21.03 -1.89 27.89
CA SER A 295 20.28 -3.12 28.16
C SER A 295 18.86 -2.98 27.61
N VAL A 296 18.39 -3.97 26.85
CA VAL A 296 17.03 -3.97 26.31
C VAL A 296 16.31 -5.24 26.75
N SER A 297 15.13 -5.07 27.34
CA SER A 297 14.19 -6.14 27.61
C SER A 297 12.87 -5.87 26.89
N VAL A 298 12.15 -6.93 26.55
CA VAL A 298 10.87 -6.83 25.82
C VAL A 298 9.79 -7.61 26.55
N LEU A 299 8.68 -6.96 26.85
CA LEU A 299 7.48 -7.54 27.43
C LEU A 299 6.37 -7.59 26.38
N ILE A 300 5.97 -8.80 26.00
CA ILE A 300 4.92 -9.07 25.01
C ILE A 300 3.71 -9.66 25.74
N VAL A 301 2.58 -8.95 25.69
CA VAL A 301 1.42 -9.28 26.52
C VAL A 301 0.63 -10.47 25.97
N THR A 302 0.43 -10.55 24.65
CA THR A 302 -0.28 -11.65 23.98
C THR A 302 0.63 -12.45 23.07
N ASN A 303 0.15 -13.60 22.59
CA ASN A 303 0.85 -14.38 21.56
C ASN A 303 0.29 -14.14 20.14
N GLY A 304 -0.65 -13.20 19.97
CA GLY A 304 -1.21 -12.89 18.65
C GLY A 304 -2.02 -14.03 18.01
N ASP A 305 -2.75 -14.81 18.83
CA ASP A 305 -3.42 -16.07 18.51
C ASP A 305 -4.86 -15.91 17.95
N SER A 306 -5.15 -14.81 17.22
CA SER A 306 -6.50 -14.53 16.72
C SER A 306 -6.66 -14.48 15.19
N ASN A 307 -5.60 -14.74 14.42
CA ASN A 307 -5.63 -14.58 12.97
C ASN A 307 -6.28 -15.78 12.28
N LYS A 308 -7.57 -15.62 12.00
CA LYS A 308 -8.42 -16.63 11.34
C LYS A 308 -7.86 -17.11 10.00
N VAL A 309 -7.22 -16.24 9.20
CA VAL A 309 -6.71 -16.63 7.87
C VAL A 309 -5.56 -17.59 8.04
N SER A 310 -4.59 -17.25 8.88
CA SER A 310 -3.46 -18.10 9.24
C SER A 310 -3.94 -19.42 9.85
N ALA A 311 -4.87 -19.38 10.81
CA ALA A 311 -5.46 -20.57 11.42
C ALA A 311 -6.16 -21.49 10.38
N VAL A 312 -6.89 -20.94 9.40
CA VAL A 312 -7.47 -21.70 8.29
C VAL A 312 -6.38 -22.34 7.42
N LEU A 313 -5.34 -21.58 7.06
CA LEU A 313 -4.24 -22.06 6.22
C LEU A 313 -3.45 -23.18 6.90
N MET A 314 -3.25 -23.10 8.22
CA MET A 314 -2.56 -24.13 9.01
C MET A 314 -3.32 -25.45 9.10
N GLU A 315 -4.66 -25.44 9.07
CA GLU A 315 -5.48 -26.67 9.19
C GLU A 315 -6.18 -27.10 7.91
N ALA A 316 -6.11 -26.28 6.84
CA ALA A 316 -6.95 -26.42 5.65
C ALA A 316 -8.44 -26.63 6.00
N ARG A 317 -8.93 -25.96 7.06
CA ARG A 317 -10.25 -26.20 7.66
C ARG A 317 -11.01 -24.91 7.93
N LEU A 318 -12.32 -24.92 7.68
CA LEU A 318 -13.24 -23.83 8.01
C LEU A 318 -14.51 -24.38 8.74
N PRO A 319 -14.82 -23.94 9.98
CA PRO A 319 -14.03 -23.02 10.81
C PRO A 319 -12.80 -23.71 11.43
N PRO A 320 -11.71 -22.94 11.71
CA PRO A 320 -10.53 -23.45 12.41
C PRO A 320 -10.87 -23.96 13.81
N ARG A 321 -10.13 -24.96 14.29
CA ARG A 321 -10.23 -25.41 15.68
C ARG A 321 -9.48 -24.46 16.62
N PRO A 322 -9.84 -24.44 17.93
CA PRO A 322 -9.07 -23.73 18.95
C PRO A 322 -7.57 -24.09 18.96
N SER A 323 -7.23 -25.35 18.66
CA SER A 323 -5.84 -25.80 18.56
C SER A 323 -5.06 -25.18 17.40
N ALA A 324 -5.72 -24.71 16.34
CA ALA A 324 -5.08 -23.96 15.25
C ALA A 324 -4.52 -22.63 15.75
N PHE A 325 -5.34 -21.90 16.49
CA PHE A 325 -4.98 -20.62 17.10
C PHE A 325 -3.84 -20.78 18.12
N LEU A 326 -3.85 -21.86 18.92
CA LEU A 326 -2.74 -22.17 19.83
C LEU A 326 -1.43 -22.48 19.08
N ARG A 327 -1.50 -23.16 17.93
CA ARG A 327 -0.31 -23.40 17.09
C ARG A 327 0.18 -22.10 16.46
N GLU A 328 -0.72 -21.23 16.04
CA GLU A 328 -0.37 -19.89 15.56
C GLU A 328 0.33 -19.06 16.64
N GLY A 329 -0.24 -18.99 17.85
CA GLY A 329 0.38 -18.24 18.95
C GLY A 329 1.80 -18.74 19.26
N ARG A 330 2.01 -20.07 19.29
CA ARG A 330 3.35 -20.66 19.48
C ARG A 330 4.32 -20.34 18.35
N LEU A 331 3.85 -20.36 17.10
CA LEU A 331 4.67 -19.96 15.96
C LEU A 331 5.08 -18.49 16.08
N ARG A 332 4.14 -17.61 16.42
CA ARG A 332 4.44 -16.18 16.60
C ARG A 332 5.39 -15.89 17.76
N GLN A 333 5.32 -16.66 18.86
CA GLN A 333 6.33 -16.58 19.93
C GLN A 333 7.74 -16.89 19.40
N GLN A 334 7.89 -17.97 18.62
CA GLN A 334 9.17 -18.35 18.02
C GLN A 334 9.67 -17.30 17.02
N GLU A 335 8.77 -16.76 16.20
CA GLU A 335 9.10 -15.69 15.25
C GLU A 335 9.53 -14.41 15.96
N GLY A 336 8.84 -13.99 17.03
CA GLY A 336 9.21 -12.82 17.83
C GLY A 336 10.56 -12.99 18.53
N LEU A 337 10.83 -14.17 19.11
CA LEU A 337 12.15 -14.48 19.69
C LEU A 337 13.27 -14.41 18.64
N GLU A 338 13.05 -14.97 17.45
CA GLU A 338 14.03 -14.89 16.35
C GLU A 338 14.22 -13.45 15.84
N ALA A 339 13.14 -12.67 15.76
CA ALA A 339 13.21 -11.26 15.36
C ALA A 339 14.03 -10.44 16.35
N LEU A 340 13.77 -10.59 17.64
CA LEU A 340 14.48 -9.90 18.72
C LEU A 340 15.93 -10.35 18.84
N ARG A 341 16.22 -11.64 18.62
CA ARG A 341 17.60 -12.15 18.53
C ARG A 341 18.39 -11.46 17.41
N ARG A 342 17.76 -11.17 16.26
CA ARG A 342 18.41 -10.42 15.15
C ARG A 342 18.70 -8.96 15.51
N LEU A 343 17.96 -8.39 16.45
CA LEU A 343 18.20 -7.06 16.98
C LEU A 343 19.15 -7.07 18.20
N GLY A 344 19.71 -8.23 18.55
CA GLY A 344 20.68 -8.37 19.64
C GLY A 344 20.06 -8.50 21.04
N VAL A 345 18.75 -8.77 21.14
CA VAL A 345 18.06 -9.05 22.41
C VAL A 345 18.06 -10.56 22.66
N ALA A 346 18.56 -10.99 23.82
CA ALA A 346 18.65 -12.40 24.17
C ALA A 346 17.30 -12.93 24.68
N SER A 347 17.01 -14.22 24.48
CA SER A 347 15.74 -14.83 24.90
C SER A 347 15.41 -14.66 26.40
N PRO A 348 16.37 -14.67 27.36
CA PRO A 348 16.08 -14.40 28.77
C PRO A 348 15.57 -12.97 29.05
N ASP A 349 15.79 -12.04 28.12
CA ASP A 349 15.34 -10.64 28.20
C ASP A 349 13.99 -10.42 27.50
N VAL A 350 13.35 -11.49 27.00
CA VAL A 350 12.04 -11.46 26.36
C VAL A 350 11.01 -12.18 27.23
N TYR A 351 9.97 -11.45 27.64
CA TYR A 351 8.94 -11.90 28.55
C TYR A 351 7.60 -12.01 27.83
N PHE A 352 7.04 -13.22 27.74
CA PHE A 352 5.67 -13.42 27.25
C PHE A 352 4.70 -13.58 28.43
N LEU A 353 3.58 -12.85 28.44
CA LEU A 353 2.52 -13.07 29.44
C LEU A 353 1.47 -14.08 28.97
N GLY A 354 1.30 -14.25 27.66
CA GLY A 354 0.39 -15.25 27.09
C GLY A 354 -1.10 -14.94 27.25
N PHE A 355 -1.47 -13.67 27.43
CA PHE A 355 -2.86 -13.24 27.52
C PHE A 355 -3.59 -13.30 26.17
N PRO A 356 -4.94 -13.32 26.17
CA PRO A 356 -5.72 -13.61 24.96
C PRO A 356 -5.74 -12.43 23.98
N ASP A 357 -5.34 -12.69 22.73
CA ASP A 357 -5.39 -11.70 21.65
C ASP A 357 -6.84 -11.24 21.36
N ARG A 358 -6.99 -9.94 21.09
CA ARG A 358 -8.24 -9.17 20.92
C ARG A 358 -9.15 -9.13 22.13
N LYS A 359 -8.62 -9.47 23.30
CA LYS A 359 -9.38 -9.53 24.55
C LYS A 359 -8.69 -8.81 25.71
N LEU A 360 -7.59 -8.09 25.49
CA LEU A 360 -6.96 -7.34 26.59
C LEU A 360 -7.87 -6.26 27.15
N ALA A 361 -8.64 -5.56 26.31
CA ALA A 361 -9.63 -4.59 26.80
C ALA A 361 -10.70 -5.24 27.70
N ALA A 362 -11.11 -6.48 27.40
CA ALA A 362 -12.04 -7.22 28.24
C ALA A 362 -11.37 -7.70 29.55
N VAL A 363 -10.10 -8.13 29.48
CA VAL A 363 -9.30 -8.50 30.66
C VAL A 363 -9.13 -7.29 31.58
N MET A 364 -8.80 -6.12 31.04
CA MET A 364 -8.69 -4.87 31.79
C MET A 364 -10.00 -4.46 32.48
N GLY A 365 -11.15 -4.85 31.91
CA GLY A 365 -12.47 -4.66 32.50
C GLY A 365 -12.90 -5.74 33.51
N SER A 366 -12.10 -6.80 33.71
CA SER A 366 -12.46 -7.94 34.53
C SER A 366 -11.43 -8.18 35.65
N PRO A 367 -11.60 -7.54 36.83
CA PRO A 367 -10.63 -7.61 37.93
C PRO A 367 -10.24 -9.02 38.35
N GLN A 368 -11.23 -9.88 38.58
CA GLN A 368 -11.04 -11.21 39.18
C GLN A 368 -11.63 -12.35 38.33
N GLU A 369 -12.59 -12.08 37.45
CA GLU A 369 -13.22 -13.14 36.64
C GLU A 369 -12.39 -13.42 35.38
N PRO A 370 -11.90 -14.65 35.16
CA PRO A 370 -11.05 -14.95 34.01
C PRO A 370 -11.81 -14.85 32.68
N VAL A 371 -11.33 -13.99 31.77
CA VAL A 371 -11.91 -13.83 30.43
C VAL A 371 -11.63 -15.08 29.60
N THR A 372 -12.62 -15.56 28.83
CA THR A 372 -12.42 -16.68 27.89
C THR A 372 -12.05 -16.17 26.50
N SER A 373 -10.96 -16.70 25.92
CA SER A 373 -10.61 -16.42 24.53
C SER A 373 -11.67 -17.03 23.58
N PRO A 374 -12.25 -16.25 22.66
CA PRO A 374 -13.19 -16.80 21.68
C PRO A 374 -12.47 -17.67 20.62
N TYR A 375 -11.14 -17.60 20.54
CA TYR A 375 -10.32 -18.32 19.57
C TYR A 375 -9.79 -19.63 20.16
N THR A 376 -8.97 -19.53 21.20
CA THR A 376 -8.32 -20.69 21.84
C THR A 376 -9.16 -21.37 22.91
N ARG A 377 -10.26 -20.75 23.35
CA ARG A 377 -11.12 -21.20 24.46
C ARG A 377 -10.43 -21.28 25.83
N LEU A 378 -9.18 -20.83 25.91
CA LEU A 378 -8.44 -20.73 27.16
C LEU A 378 -8.98 -19.59 28.04
N ARG A 379 -8.78 -19.77 29.35
CA ARG A 379 -9.03 -18.78 30.40
C ARG A 379 -7.76 -18.46 31.22
N ALA A 380 -6.63 -19.04 30.83
CA ALA A 380 -5.34 -18.92 31.48
C ALA A 380 -4.19 -19.12 30.46
N ALA A 381 -3.00 -18.62 30.80
CA ALA A 381 -1.82 -18.62 29.94
C ALA A 381 -1.18 -20.02 29.82
N GLU A 382 -1.60 -20.79 28.80
CA GLU A 382 -1.15 -22.16 28.54
C GLU A 382 -0.12 -22.24 27.40
N TYR A 383 0.87 -21.35 27.42
CA TYR A 383 1.91 -21.25 26.40
C TYR A 383 3.31 -21.56 26.97
N PRO A 384 4.23 -22.16 26.18
CA PRO A 384 5.60 -22.38 26.63
C PRO A 384 6.32 -21.06 26.95
N GLY A 385 7.12 -21.06 28.02
CA GLY A 385 8.01 -19.94 28.34
C GLY A 385 7.31 -18.66 28.78
N VAL A 386 6.01 -18.69 29.08
CA VAL A 386 5.33 -17.54 29.71
C VAL A 386 5.86 -17.32 31.12
N VAL A 387 5.80 -16.06 31.59
CA VAL A 387 6.32 -15.67 32.92
C VAL A 387 5.74 -16.53 34.04
N THR A 388 4.42 -16.78 34.00
CA THR A 388 3.72 -17.62 34.97
C THR A 388 2.78 -18.57 34.22
N PRO A 389 3.09 -19.88 34.15
CA PRO A 389 2.21 -20.88 33.57
C PRO A 389 0.84 -20.90 34.26
N SER A 390 -0.22 -21.11 33.47
CA SER A 390 -1.61 -21.16 33.96
C SER A 390 -2.08 -19.89 34.69
N ALA A 391 -1.42 -18.74 34.46
CA ALA A 391 -1.87 -17.45 34.96
C ALA A 391 -3.28 -17.12 34.41
N PRO A 392 -4.28 -16.84 35.26
CA PRO A 392 -5.64 -16.60 34.81
C PRO A 392 -5.78 -15.26 34.07
N TYR A 393 -6.69 -15.20 33.10
CA TYR A 393 -6.92 -14.01 32.26
C TYR A 393 -7.77 -12.95 32.98
N THR A 394 -7.24 -12.40 34.07
CA THR A 394 -7.85 -11.34 34.89
C THR A 394 -7.01 -10.06 34.86
N ARG A 395 -7.62 -8.91 35.15
CA ARG A 395 -6.86 -7.65 35.26
C ARG A 395 -5.81 -7.73 36.36
N THR A 396 -6.15 -8.27 37.53
CA THR A 396 -5.25 -8.35 38.67
C THR A 396 -3.99 -9.12 38.28
N THR A 397 -4.15 -10.31 37.70
CA THR A 397 -3.00 -11.11 37.24
C THR A 397 -2.19 -10.41 36.15
N LEU A 398 -2.85 -9.74 35.18
CA LEU A 398 -2.14 -9.00 34.14
C LEU A 398 -1.26 -7.88 34.72
N VAL A 399 -1.80 -7.09 35.65
CA VAL A 399 -1.09 -5.99 36.30
C VAL A 399 0.05 -6.50 37.17
N ASP A 400 -0.18 -7.54 37.97
CA ASP A 400 0.83 -8.09 38.89
C ASP A 400 2.01 -8.71 38.13
N LEU A 401 1.75 -9.42 37.02
CA LEU A 401 2.81 -9.97 36.18
C LEU A 401 3.60 -8.89 35.44
N ALA A 402 2.92 -7.87 34.90
CA ALA A 402 3.59 -6.74 34.27
C ALA A 402 4.47 -5.97 35.28
N ARG A 403 3.96 -5.74 36.49
CA ARG A 403 4.73 -5.12 37.58
C ARG A 403 5.94 -5.96 37.97
N THR A 404 5.79 -7.28 38.07
CA THR A 404 6.91 -8.20 38.33
C THR A 404 8.02 -8.06 37.29
N VAL A 405 7.67 -7.90 36.01
CA VAL A 405 8.67 -7.68 34.95
C VAL A 405 9.31 -6.29 35.07
N VAL A 406 8.53 -5.23 35.33
CA VAL A 406 9.05 -3.88 35.54
C VAL A 406 10.01 -3.83 36.75
N ASP A 407 9.65 -4.44 37.86
CA ASP A 407 10.46 -4.50 39.08
C ASP A 407 11.75 -5.33 38.88
N ARG A 408 11.69 -6.35 38.02
CA ARG A 408 12.86 -7.15 37.65
C ARG A 408 13.82 -6.37 36.76
N VAL A 409 13.30 -5.70 35.73
CA VAL A 409 14.10 -4.96 34.73
C VAL A 409 14.60 -3.63 35.28
N ARG A 410 13.84 -3.00 36.18
CA ARG A 410 14.07 -1.63 36.71
C ARG A 410 14.38 -0.64 35.59
N PRO A 411 13.49 -0.47 34.59
CA PRO A 411 13.79 0.31 33.41
C PRO A 411 14.12 1.77 33.74
N THR A 412 15.04 2.38 32.99
CA THR A 412 15.23 3.84 32.94
C THR A 412 14.32 4.48 31.90
N LEU A 413 13.87 3.70 30.93
CA LEU A 413 12.95 4.12 29.86
C LEU A 413 12.01 2.98 29.49
N ILE A 414 10.73 3.30 29.30
CA ILE A 414 9.75 2.40 28.70
C ILE A 414 9.38 2.87 27.30
N ILE A 415 9.31 1.95 26.34
CA ILE A 415 8.73 2.20 25.02
C ILE A 415 7.46 1.37 24.89
N THR A 416 6.34 1.97 24.48
CA THR A 416 5.05 1.27 24.44
C THR A 416 4.12 1.80 23.35
N HIS A 417 2.94 1.19 23.24
CA HIS A 417 1.83 1.66 22.43
C HIS A 417 1.27 3.00 22.93
N SER A 418 0.84 3.84 22.00
CA SER A 418 0.15 5.09 22.32
C SER A 418 -1.31 4.86 22.69
N ALA A 419 -1.81 5.63 23.67
CA ALA A 419 -3.24 5.70 24.00
C ALA A 419 -4.11 6.30 22.87
N LEU A 420 -3.50 6.74 21.76
CA LEU A 420 -4.18 7.25 20.56
C LEU A 420 -4.23 6.22 19.41
N ASP A 421 -3.71 5.01 19.62
CA ASP A 421 -3.82 3.90 18.68
C ASP A 421 -5.27 3.39 18.58
N ARG A 422 -5.69 2.89 17.41
CA ARG A 422 -7.06 2.41 17.20
C ARG A 422 -7.27 0.95 17.56
N HIS A 423 -6.21 0.20 17.87
CA HIS A 423 -6.33 -1.22 18.23
C HIS A 423 -6.65 -1.39 19.73
N PRO A 424 -7.73 -2.11 20.11
CA PRO A 424 -8.14 -2.25 21.51
C PRO A 424 -7.08 -2.85 22.43
N ASP A 425 -6.27 -3.79 21.94
CA ASP A 425 -5.19 -4.36 22.76
C ASP A 425 -4.03 -3.37 22.94
N HIS A 426 -3.74 -2.50 21.95
CA HIS A 426 -2.69 -1.48 22.06
C HIS A 426 -3.09 -0.46 23.13
N LEU A 427 -4.36 -0.04 23.11
CA LEU A 427 -4.95 0.82 24.14
C LEU A 427 -4.89 0.18 25.53
N ALA A 428 -5.18 -1.12 25.64
CA ALA A 428 -5.10 -1.84 26.90
C ALA A 428 -3.66 -1.93 27.42
N VAL A 429 -2.67 -2.11 26.54
CA VAL A 429 -1.24 -2.09 26.92
C VAL A 429 -0.77 -0.70 27.32
N ALA A 430 -1.22 0.36 26.63
CA ALA A 430 -0.93 1.74 27.04
C ALA A 430 -1.43 2.01 28.47
N GLN A 431 -2.68 1.61 28.77
CA GLN A 431 -3.26 1.70 30.11
C GLN A 431 -2.51 0.83 31.13
N LEU A 432 -2.10 -0.38 30.75
CA LEU A 432 -1.32 -1.26 31.61
C LEU A 432 0.01 -0.61 32.00
N VAL A 433 0.73 -0.04 31.04
CA VAL A 433 2.00 0.65 31.29
C VAL A 433 1.81 1.84 32.24
N ASP A 434 0.75 2.64 32.07
CA ASP A 434 0.44 3.73 33.01
C ASP A 434 0.20 3.25 34.45
N LEU A 435 -0.31 2.03 34.64
CA LEU A 435 -0.53 1.45 35.97
C LEU A 435 0.75 0.89 36.62
N VAL A 436 1.76 0.51 35.83
CA VAL A 436 2.94 -0.22 36.34
C VAL A 436 4.26 0.56 36.23
N ARG A 437 4.33 1.61 35.40
CA ARG A 437 5.60 2.32 35.13
C ARG A 437 6.15 3.14 36.30
N GLY A 438 5.30 3.49 37.28
CA GLY A 438 5.65 4.42 38.35
C GLY A 438 6.09 5.78 37.78
N SER A 439 7.27 6.24 38.17
CA SER A 439 7.88 7.48 37.66
C SER A 439 8.73 7.30 36.40
N THR A 440 8.84 6.07 35.86
CA THR A 440 9.69 5.79 34.70
C THR A 440 9.14 6.53 33.46
N PRO A 441 10.00 7.25 32.69
CA PRO A 441 9.68 7.76 31.37
C PRO A 441 9.00 6.74 30.47
N ALA A 442 8.02 7.18 29.68
CA ALA A 442 7.37 6.33 28.70
C ALA A 442 7.25 7.05 27.35
N TYR A 443 7.91 6.52 26.33
CA TYR A 443 7.79 6.97 24.95
C TYR A 443 6.79 6.08 24.24
N SER A 444 5.88 6.67 23.48
CA SER A 444 4.82 5.91 22.83
C SER A 444 4.87 5.99 21.32
N PHE A 445 4.59 4.90 20.63
CA PHE A 445 4.44 4.89 19.17
C PHE A 445 3.01 4.51 18.77
N VAL A 446 2.64 4.82 17.53
CA VAL A 446 1.35 4.44 16.95
C VAL A 446 1.62 3.47 15.81
N ILE A 447 0.83 2.39 15.75
CA ILE A 447 0.84 1.45 14.62
C ILE A 447 -0.43 1.63 13.79
N HIS A 448 -1.60 1.73 14.44
CA HIS A 448 -2.89 1.83 13.76
C HIS A 448 -3.53 3.20 13.94
N ALA A 449 -3.48 4.00 12.88
CA ALA A 449 -4.23 5.25 12.78
C ALA A 449 -4.81 5.44 11.38
N ALA A 450 -5.80 6.31 11.25
CA ALA A 450 -6.48 6.51 9.97
C ALA A 450 -5.49 7.08 8.95
N GLY A 451 -5.19 6.31 7.91
CA GLY A 451 -4.23 6.75 6.92
C GLY A 451 -2.80 6.76 7.42
N PHE A 452 -2.44 5.85 8.31
CA PHE A 452 -1.07 5.64 8.76
C PHE A 452 -0.81 4.14 8.88
N PRO A 453 0.43 3.68 8.59
CA PRO A 453 1.52 4.41 7.96
C PRO A 453 1.27 4.71 6.47
N ARG A 454 1.98 5.70 5.93
CA ARG A 454 1.90 6.09 4.51
C ARG A 454 3.30 6.22 3.91
N PRO A 455 3.53 5.74 2.67
CA PRO A 455 2.66 4.81 1.94
C PRO A 455 2.62 3.41 2.59
N LEU A 456 1.53 2.66 2.46
CA LEU A 456 1.34 1.30 2.98
C LEU A 456 2.08 0.26 2.11
N ARG A 457 3.40 0.44 2.00
CA ARG A 457 4.37 -0.43 1.36
C ARG A 457 5.77 -0.12 1.89
N SER A 458 6.73 -0.98 1.57
CA SER A 458 8.14 -0.69 1.81
C SER A 458 8.57 0.59 1.07
N SER A 459 9.14 1.52 1.84
CA SER A 459 9.76 2.76 1.34
C SER A 459 10.96 3.09 2.22
N PRO A 460 12.08 2.37 2.07
CA PRO A 460 13.23 2.53 2.96
C PRO A 460 13.96 3.87 2.84
N HIS A 461 13.69 4.63 1.77
CA HIS A 461 14.24 5.97 1.57
C HIS A 461 13.29 7.09 2.01
N ASP A 462 12.04 6.76 2.35
CA ASP A 462 11.08 7.73 2.85
C ASP A 462 11.18 7.82 4.38
N PRO A 463 10.99 9.01 4.98
CA PRO A 463 10.83 9.13 6.42
C PRO A 463 9.44 8.64 6.86
N LEU A 464 9.32 8.24 8.11
CA LEU A 464 8.04 8.09 8.78
C LEU A 464 7.61 9.44 9.37
N LEU A 465 6.41 9.89 9.03
CA LEU A 465 5.79 11.06 9.65
C LEU A 465 4.74 10.63 10.67
N PRO A 466 4.47 11.43 11.72
CA PRO A 466 3.36 11.20 12.63
C PRO A 466 2.04 10.95 11.90
N PRO A 467 1.13 10.14 12.48
CA PRO A 467 -0.16 9.89 11.88
C PRO A 467 -0.94 11.21 11.67
N PRO A 468 -1.44 11.49 10.45
CA PRO A 468 -2.03 12.80 10.13
C PRO A 468 -3.37 13.07 10.84
N THR A 469 -3.99 12.03 11.41
CA THR A 469 -5.26 12.13 12.14
C THR A 469 -5.09 12.06 13.65
N VAL A 470 -3.86 12.03 14.15
CA VAL A 470 -3.57 11.95 15.58
C VAL A 470 -3.03 13.29 16.04
N THR A 471 -3.81 13.97 16.88
CA THR A 471 -3.40 15.20 17.56
C THR A 471 -2.95 14.84 18.96
N LEU A 472 -1.70 15.17 19.29
CA LEU A 472 -1.18 14.96 20.64
C LEU A 472 -1.77 16.00 21.61
N PRO A 473 -1.99 15.63 22.89
CA PRO A 473 -2.19 16.59 23.95
C PRO A 473 -0.98 17.54 24.11
N ALA A 474 -1.18 18.75 24.62
CA ALA A 474 -0.15 19.79 24.70
C ALA A 474 1.12 19.38 25.48
N GLN A 475 0.98 18.45 26.42
CA GLN A 475 2.07 17.91 27.23
C GLN A 475 2.88 16.79 26.54
N TRP A 476 2.61 16.51 25.26
CA TRP A 476 3.34 15.54 24.45
C TRP A 476 3.81 16.18 23.15
N THR A 477 4.96 15.73 22.65
CA THR A 477 5.49 16.16 21.36
C THR A 477 5.89 14.96 20.51
N TRP A 478 5.72 15.10 19.18
CA TRP A 478 6.22 14.11 18.24
C TRP A 478 7.71 14.29 18.04
N MET A 479 8.42 13.18 18.10
CA MET A 479 9.86 13.07 18.05
C MET A 479 10.27 12.12 16.95
N ARG A 480 11.32 12.47 16.23
CA ARG A 480 11.92 11.67 15.17
C ARG A 480 13.17 10.99 15.69
N PHE A 481 13.21 9.67 15.65
CA PHE A 481 14.41 8.89 15.95
C PHE A 481 15.06 8.44 14.64
N GLU A 482 16.23 8.98 14.33
CA GLU A 482 16.95 8.67 13.09
C GLU A 482 17.55 7.27 13.12
N LEU A 483 17.44 6.55 12.00
CA LEU A 483 18.08 5.26 11.83
C LEU A 483 19.29 5.38 10.90
N SER A 484 20.42 4.82 11.33
CA SER A 484 21.51 4.49 10.42
C SER A 484 21.06 3.44 9.40
N PRO A 485 21.74 3.33 8.23
CA PRO A 485 21.48 2.25 7.28
C PRO A 485 21.56 0.85 7.91
N GLU A 486 22.46 0.64 8.87
CA GLU A 486 22.64 -0.61 9.59
C GLU A 486 21.45 -0.92 10.50
N GLU A 487 20.94 0.07 11.24
CA GLU A 487 19.76 -0.07 12.10
C GLU A 487 18.47 -0.29 11.31
N GLU A 488 18.31 0.42 10.19
CA GLU A 488 17.19 0.18 9.26
C GLU A 488 17.24 -1.24 8.70
N GLN A 489 18.40 -1.69 8.24
CA GLN A 489 18.58 -3.03 7.70
C GLN A 489 18.35 -4.11 8.78
N ALA A 490 18.79 -3.88 10.01
CA ALA A 490 18.52 -4.75 11.15
C ALA A 490 17.01 -4.85 11.43
N LYS A 491 16.32 -3.71 11.49
CA LYS A 491 14.85 -3.65 11.61
C LYS A 491 14.16 -4.42 10.49
N ARG A 492 14.55 -4.20 9.24
CA ARG A 492 14.00 -4.91 8.08
C ARG A 492 14.20 -6.44 8.17
N ASN A 493 15.38 -6.87 8.59
CA ASN A 493 15.69 -8.28 8.79
C ASN A 493 14.87 -8.90 9.92
N ALA A 494 14.63 -8.16 10.99
CA ALA A 494 13.78 -8.57 12.11
C ALA A 494 12.31 -8.68 11.66
N ILE A 495 11.77 -7.70 10.92
CA ILE A 495 10.42 -7.79 10.32
C ILE A 495 10.29 -9.05 9.45
N GLY A 496 11.34 -9.39 8.69
CA GLY A 496 11.43 -10.60 7.88
C GLY A 496 11.32 -11.92 8.64
N ALA A 497 11.50 -11.92 9.97
CA ALA A 497 11.37 -13.12 10.81
C ALA A 497 9.90 -13.50 11.09
N HIS A 498 8.96 -12.55 11.03
CA HIS A 498 7.53 -12.78 11.26
C HIS A 498 6.82 -13.37 10.03
N ARG A 499 7.27 -14.55 9.59
CA ARG A 499 6.84 -15.20 8.34
C ARG A 499 5.33 -15.45 8.29
N SER A 500 4.74 -15.84 9.41
CA SER A 500 3.29 -16.07 9.53
C SER A 500 2.47 -14.81 9.24
N GLN A 501 2.98 -13.64 9.65
CA GLN A 501 2.34 -12.36 9.41
C GLN A 501 2.55 -11.93 7.96
N LEU A 502 3.76 -12.12 7.42
CA LEU A 502 4.09 -11.82 6.03
C LEU A 502 3.36 -12.71 5.00
N ALA A 503 2.82 -13.86 5.41
CA ALA A 503 2.00 -14.71 4.55
C ALA A 503 0.64 -14.07 4.19
N THR A 504 0.13 -13.14 5.02
CA THR A 504 -1.13 -12.44 4.75
C THR A 504 -0.86 -11.18 3.92
N PRO A 505 -1.50 -10.98 2.74
CA PRO A 505 -1.17 -9.85 1.86
C PRO A 505 -1.25 -8.46 2.51
N TYR A 506 -2.28 -8.23 3.33
CA TYR A 506 -2.45 -6.96 4.04
C TYR A 506 -1.36 -6.74 5.11
N LEU A 507 -1.12 -7.74 5.95
CA LEU A 507 -0.12 -7.65 7.02
C LEU A 507 1.29 -7.49 6.45
N ARG A 508 1.61 -8.18 5.35
CA ARG A 508 2.87 -7.96 4.62
C ARG A 508 3.07 -6.51 4.21
N LEU A 509 2.03 -5.85 3.69
CA LEU A 509 2.10 -4.45 3.29
C LEU A 509 2.23 -3.52 4.49
N LEU A 510 1.49 -3.82 5.58
CA LEU A 510 1.55 -3.07 6.83
C LEU A 510 2.93 -3.16 7.48
N LEU A 511 3.45 -4.36 7.75
CA LEU A 511 4.76 -4.56 8.37
C LEU A 511 5.87 -3.89 7.53
N ALA A 512 5.85 -4.10 6.20
CA ALA A 512 6.83 -3.49 5.31
C ALA A 512 6.79 -1.95 5.30
N SER A 513 5.64 -1.34 5.62
CA SER A 513 5.50 0.11 5.64
C SER A 513 6.10 0.82 6.85
N PHE A 514 6.59 0.08 7.83
CA PHE A 514 7.41 0.61 8.93
C PHE A 514 8.92 0.56 8.65
N VAL A 515 9.32 0.04 7.48
CA VAL A 515 10.69 0.13 6.97
C VAL A 515 10.89 1.52 6.36
N ARG A 516 11.61 2.38 7.09
CA ARG A 516 11.73 3.84 6.89
C ARG A 516 13.10 4.33 7.37
N THR A 517 13.46 5.56 7.02
CA THR A 517 14.73 6.19 7.47
C THR A 517 14.72 6.61 8.95
N ASN A 518 13.55 6.65 9.58
CA ASN A 518 13.38 7.03 10.97
C ASN A 518 12.19 6.30 11.61
N GLU A 519 12.15 6.33 12.94
CA GLU A 519 10.98 6.01 13.76
C GLU A 519 10.39 7.29 14.34
N VAL A 520 9.14 7.20 14.81
CA VAL A 520 8.41 8.34 15.36
C VAL A 520 7.80 7.96 16.69
N PHE A 521 8.11 8.74 17.72
CA PHE A 521 7.62 8.55 19.08
C PHE A 521 6.91 9.81 19.57
N ALA A 522 5.85 9.66 20.35
CA ALA A 522 5.30 10.71 21.18
C ALA A 522 5.98 10.64 22.56
N VAL A 523 6.56 11.77 22.97
CA VAL A 523 7.36 11.90 24.20
C VAL A 523 6.78 13.02 25.07
N PRO A 524 6.74 12.89 26.42
CA PRO A 524 6.29 13.96 27.28
C PRO A 524 7.16 15.23 27.14
N THR A 525 6.52 16.39 27.01
CA THR A 525 7.21 17.69 26.83
C THR A 525 8.14 18.02 28.01
N SER A 526 7.82 17.54 29.22
CA SER A 526 8.63 17.73 30.43
C SER A 526 10.01 17.12 30.35
N GLU A 527 10.24 16.11 29.51
CA GLU A 527 11.55 15.49 29.34
C GLU A 527 12.48 16.28 28.41
N PHE A 528 11.96 17.32 27.74
CA PHE A 528 12.76 18.28 26.95
C PHE A 528 13.19 19.50 27.74
N ALA A 529 12.47 19.81 28.82
CA ALA A 529 12.76 20.95 29.65
C ALA A 529 13.91 20.61 30.62
N SER A 530 15.14 20.48 30.12
CA SER A 530 16.28 20.76 30.99
C SER A 530 16.27 22.26 31.31
N PRO A 531 16.54 22.64 32.57
CA PRO A 531 16.37 24.01 33.03
C PRO A 531 17.33 24.91 32.27
N THR A 532 16.79 25.92 31.60
CA THR A 532 17.55 27.11 31.24
C THR A 532 18.16 27.67 32.53
N HIS A 533 19.45 27.47 32.72
CA HIS A 533 20.29 28.21 33.66
C HIS A 533 21.36 28.95 32.88
#